data_AF-A0A928VYR3-F1
#
_entry.id   AF-A0A928VYR3-F1
#
_cell.length_a   1.000
_cell.length_b   1.000
_cell.length_c   1.000
_cell.angle_alpha   90.00
_cell.angle_beta   90.00
_cell.angle_gamma   90.00
#
_symmetry.space_group_name_H-M   'P 1'
#
loop_
_entity.id
_entity.type
_entity.pdbx_description
1 polymer ?
#
loop_
_entity_poly.entity_id
_entity_poly.type
_entity_poly.pdbx_seq_one_letter_code
_entity_poly.pdbx_strand_id
1 'polypeptide(L)'
;MVIVVYDIPDDKRRTRLAKFLEGYGRRVQYSVFECFISLDEMRLLYAKVKTKVKLDEDNVRFYWLSPEAASNVLTLGSERPQEPPTYYIV
;
A
#
# COMPACT_ATOMS: atom_id res chain seq x y z
N MET A 1 -10.32 -1.69 1.37
CA MET A 1 -8.93 -1.91 0.89
C MET A 1 -8.31 -0.57 0.56
N VAL A 2 -7.01 -0.41 0.78
CA VAL A 2 -6.26 0.80 0.43
C VAL A 2 -5.18 0.46 -0.58
N ILE A 3 -5.14 1.21 -1.68
CA ILE A 3 -4.00 1.16 -2.61
C ILE A 3 -3.06 2.30 -2.27
N VAL A 4 -1.81 1.97 -1.93
CA VAL A 4 -0.74 2.95 -1.77
C VAL A 4 0.15 2.88 -2.99
N VAL A 5 0.20 3.97 -3.75
CA VAL A 5 1.13 4.12 -4.88
C VAL A 5 2.15 5.19 -4.55
N TYR A 6 3.38 4.99 -5.01
CA TYR A 6 4.41 6.00 -4.87
C TYR A 6 5.27 6.15 -6.12
N ASP A 7 5.81 7.34 -6.29
CA ASP A 7 6.88 7.66 -7.22
C ASP A 7 7.96 8.41 -6.44
N ILE A 8 9.11 7.74 -6.25
CA ILE A 8 10.20 8.19 -5.39
C ILE A 8 11.52 7.99 -6.15
N PRO A 9 12.20 9.09 -6.52
CA PRO A 9 13.44 9.03 -7.29
C PRO A 9 14.63 8.52 -6.47
N ASP A 10 14.66 8.80 -5.15
CA ASP A 10 15.74 8.33 -4.27
C ASP A 10 15.57 6.85 -3.89
N ASP A 11 16.48 5.99 -4.37
CA ASP A 11 16.45 4.55 -4.15
C ASP A 11 16.46 4.16 -2.67
N LYS A 12 17.20 4.91 -1.83
CA LYS A 12 17.30 4.62 -0.40
C LYS A 12 15.97 4.90 0.29
N ARG A 13 15.33 6.05 0.01
CA ARG A 13 14.03 6.45 0.54
C ARG A 13 12.92 5.53 0.05
N ARG A 14 12.93 5.18 -1.23
CA ARG A 14 12.02 4.19 -1.81
C ARG A 14 12.12 2.84 -1.10
N THR A 15 13.34 2.35 -0.88
CA THR A 15 13.58 1.07 -0.18
C THR A 15 13.12 1.14 1.28
N ARG A 16 13.40 2.24 1.99
CA ARG A 16 12.93 2.42 3.38
C ARG A 16 11.41 2.47 3.46
N LEU A 17 10.75 3.18 2.54
CA LEU A 17 9.30 3.28 2.51
C LEU A 17 8.66 1.92 2.18
N ALA A 18 9.19 1.20 1.21
CA ALA A 18 8.71 -0.13 0.85
C ALA A 18 8.76 -1.10 2.05
N LYS A 19 9.91 -1.18 2.74
CA LYS A 19 10.05 -1.99 3.96
C LYS A 19 9.08 -1.59 5.07
N PHE A 20 8.81 -0.30 5.20
CA PHE A 20 7.82 0.19 6.16
C PHE A 20 6.40 -0.23 5.80
N LEU A 21 6.03 -0.16 4.51
CA LEU A 21 4.69 -0.53 4.00
C LEU A 21 4.43 -2.04 4.02
N GLU A 22 5.47 -2.88 3.96
CA GLU A 22 5.37 -4.35 4.13
C GLU A 22 4.74 -4.74 5.48
N GLY A 23 4.79 -3.87 6.49
CA GLY A 23 4.11 -4.09 7.77
C GLY A 23 2.60 -3.78 7.77
N TYR A 24 2.06 -3.20 6.69
CA TYR A 24 0.65 -2.79 6.57
C TYR A 24 -0.08 -3.44 5.40
N GLY A 25 0.64 -4.08 4.48
CA GLY A 25 0.05 -4.65 3.28
C GLY A 25 1.06 -5.38 2.41
N ARG A 26 0.55 -5.90 1.29
CA ARG A 26 1.32 -6.68 0.33
C ARG A 26 1.86 -5.76 -0.77
N ARG A 27 3.15 -5.89 -1.08
CA ARG A 27 3.75 -5.25 -2.25
C ARG A 27 3.34 -6.04 -3.51
N VAL A 28 2.53 -5.43 -4.37
CA VAL A 28 2.00 -6.09 -5.59
C VAL A 28 2.69 -5.63 -6.87
N GLN A 29 3.28 -4.44 -6.86
CA GLN A 29 4.18 -3.97 -7.91
C GLN A 29 5.37 -3.24 -7.27
N TYR A 30 6.34 -2.85 -8.09
CA TYR A 30 7.55 -2.18 -7.59
C TYR A 30 7.22 -0.93 -6.74
N SER A 31 6.17 -0.20 -7.11
CA SER A 31 5.74 1.00 -6.39
C SER A 31 4.26 1.03 -5.99
N VAL A 32 3.65 -0.16 -5.81
CA VAL A 32 2.24 -0.30 -5.43
C VAL A 32 2.09 -1.32 -4.30
N PHE A 33 1.35 -0.92 -3.27
CA PHE A 33 0.97 -1.74 -2.13
C PHE A 33 -0.54 -1.84 -1.99
N GLU A 34 -1.02 -3.05 -1.67
CA GLU A 34 -2.39 -3.33 -1.28
C GLU A 34 -2.44 -3.54 0.23
N CYS A 35 -3.14 -2.64 0.94
CA CYS A 35 -3.30 -2.69 2.38
C CYS A 35 -4.77 -2.99 2.74
N PHE A 36 -5.02 -4.11 3.41
CA PHE A 36 -6.35 -4.49 3.92
C PHE A 36 -6.54 -3.94 5.33
N ILE A 37 -6.67 -2.62 5.40
CA ILE A 37 -6.83 -1.84 6.65
C ILE A 37 -8.10 -1.00 6.59
N SER A 38 -8.57 -0.56 7.75
CA SER A 38 -9.69 0.37 7.90
C SER A 38 -9.33 1.78 7.45
N LEU A 39 -10.36 2.63 7.28
CA LEU A 39 -10.17 4.03 6.87
C LEU A 39 -9.42 4.85 7.93
N ASP A 40 -9.60 4.54 9.21
CA ASP A 40 -8.88 5.22 10.29
C ASP A 40 -7.41 4.80 10.32
N GLU A 41 -7.13 3.51 10.14
CA GLU A 41 -5.76 3.01 9.98
C GLU A 41 -5.08 3.60 8.75
N MET A 42 -5.82 3.82 7.64
CA MET A 42 -5.30 4.54 6.47
C MET A 42 -4.86 5.97 6.84
N ARG A 43 -5.65 6.71 7.62
CA ARG A 43 -5.29 8.07 8.06
C ARG A 43 -4.06 8.06 8.96
N LEU A 44 -3.94 7.08 9.85
CA LEU A 44 -2.76 6.88 10.69
C LEU A 44 -1.53 6.53 9.84
N LEU A 45 -1.68 5.64 8.86
CA LEU A 45 -0.63 5.27 7.92
C LEU A 45 -0.16 6.47 7.10
N TYR A 46 -1.10 7.27 6.59
CA TYR A 46 -0.81 8.51 5.87
C TYR A 46 0.07 9.46 6.71
N ALA A 47 -0.28 9.67 7.99
CA ALA A 47 0.52 10.51 8.88
C ALA A 47 1.94 9.93 9.10
N LYS A 48 2.07 8.61 9.25
CA LYS A 48 3.37 7.93 9.40
C LYS A 48 4.22 7.94 8.13
N VAL A 49 3.60 7.91 6.95
CA VAL A 49 4.27 8.00 5.65
C VAL A 49 4.74 9.42 5.38
N LYS A 50 3.94 10.43 5.74
CA LYS A 50 4.31 11.85 5.60
C LYS A 50 5.65 12.18 6.28
N THR A 51 6.01 11.49 7.37
CA THR A 51 7.31 11.69 8.05
C THR A 51 8.49 10.95 7.41
N LYS A 52 8.26 10.15 6.37
CA LYS A 52 9.27 9.30 5.69
C LYS A 52 9.56 9.74 4.26
N VAL A 53 8.79 10.69 3.75
CA VAL A 53 8.86 11.20 2.37
C VAL A 53 9.37 12.64 2.34
N LYS A 54 9.96 13.02 1.21
CA LYS A 54 10.40 14.38 0.93
C LYS A 54 9.40 15.01 -0.04
N LEU A 55 8.47 15.84 0.48
CA LEU A 55 7.27 16.26 -0.25
C LEU A 55 7.52 17.11 -1.51
N ASP A 56 8.72 17.64 -1.68
CA ASP A 56 9.19 18.38 -2.87
C ASP A 56 9.69 17.46 -3.99
N GLU A 57 10.01 16.20 -3.68
CA GLU A 57 10.53 15.20 -4.63
C GLU A 57 9.63 13.98 -4.79
N ASP A 58 8.92 13.59 -3.73
CA ASP A 58 8.17 12.35 -3.64
C ASP A 58 6.69 12.57 -3.93
N ASN A 59 6.11 11.64 -4.68
CA ASN A 59 4.67 11.55 -4.85
C ASN A 59 4.16 10.27 -4.21
N VAL A 60 3.26 10.39 -3.24
CA VAL A 60 2.60 9.23 -2.63
C VAL A 60 1.11 9.48 -2.57
N ARG A 61 0.33 8.51 -3.05
CA ARG A 61 -1.15 8.59 -3.05
C ARG A 61 -1.74 7.37 -2.39
N PHE A 62 -2.85 7.60 -1.72
CA PHE A 62 -3.65 6.57 -1.06
C PHE A 62 -5.04 6.60 -1.69
N TYR A 63 -5.49 5.47 -2.21
CA TYR A 63 -6.85 5.31 -2.72
C TYR A 63 -7.61 4.36 -1.83
N TRP A 64 -8.69 4.85 -1.24
CA TRP A 64 -9.65 4.00 -0.53
C TRP A 64 -10.55 3.31 -1.55
N LEU A 65 -10.58 1.99 -1.51
CA LEU A 65 -11.50 1.15 -2.27
C LEU A 65 -12.50 0.53 -1.31
N SER A 66 -13.78 0.74 -1.58
CA SER A 66 -14.86 0.00 -0.95
C SER A 66 -14.72 -1.50 -1.26
N PRO A 67 -15.34 -2.40 -0.47
CA PRO A 67 -15.34 -3.83 -0.78
C PRO A 67 -15.83 -4.15 -2.20
N GLU A 68 -16.85 -3.43 -2.68
CA GLU A 68 -17.37 -3.56 -4.04
C GLU A 68 -16.38 -3.07 -5.10
N ALA A 69 -15.68 -1.94 -4.87
CA ALA A 69 -14.65 -1.50 -5.80
C ALA A 69 -13.45 -2.47 -5.83
N ALA A 70 -13.10 -3.06 -4.69
CA ALA A 70 -12.02 -4.03 -4.57
C ALA A 70 -12.33 -5.35 -5.32
N SER A 71 -13.58 -5.81 -5.31
CA SER A 71 -13.97 -7.03 -6.05
C SER A 71 -13.94 -6.86 -7.58
N ASN A 72 -13.96 -5.61 -8.05
CA ASN A 72 -13.90 -5.25 -9.47
C ASN A 72 -12.47 -5.03 -9.99
N VAL A 73 -11.43 -5.26 -9.18
CA VAL A 73 -10.04 -5.11 -9.64
C VAL A 73 -9.71 -6.16 -10.69
N LEU A 74 -9.23 -5.67 -11.85
CA LEU A 74 -8.73 -6.48 -12.94
C LEU A 74 -7.21 -6.60 -12.87
N THR A 75 -6.69 -7.81 -12.97
CA THR A 75 -5.26 -8.10 -12.85
C THR A 75 -4.75 -8.91 -14.04
N LEU A 76 -3.57 -8.57 -14.53
CA LEU A 76 -2.83 -9.32 -15.55
C LEU A 76 -1.42 -9.61 -15.03
N GLY A 77 -0.94 -10.86 -15.19
CA GLY A 77 0.42 -11.25 -14.83
C GLY A 77 0.68 -11.46 -13.32
N SER A 78 -0.34 -11.31 -12.47
CA SER A 78 -0.25 -11.60 -11.03
C SER A 78 -1.60 -12.03 -10.47
N GLU A 79 -1.61 -12.46 -9.20
CA GLU A 79 -2.82 -12.80 -8.47
C GLU A 79 -3.71 -11.57 -8.25
N ARG A 80 -5.03 -11.81 -8.16
CA ARG A 80 -5.99 -10.79 -7.75
C ARG A 80 -5.76 -10.36 -6.28
N PRO A 81 -6.22 -9.16 -5.89
CA PRO A 81 -6.19 -8.75 -4.49
C PRO A 81 -6.88 -9.78 -3.62
N GLN A 82 -6.20 -10.21 -2.55
CA GLN A 82 -6.73 -11.17 -1.59
C GLN A 82 -6.48 -10.64 -0.18
N GLU A 83 -7.54 -10.60 0.62
CA GLU A 83 -7.42 -10.32 2.04
C GLU A 83 -6.51 -11.36 2.70
N PRO A 84 -5.62 -10.95 3.62
CA PRO A 84 -4.81 -11.89 4.36
C PRO A 84 -5.71 -12.84 5.16
N PRO A 85 -5.35 -14.13 5.26
CA PRO A 85 -6.16 -15.08 6.00
C PRO A 85 -6.21 -14.71 7.49
N THR A 86 -7.40 -14.85 8.10
CA THR A 86 -7.63 -14.53 9.52
C THR A 86 -6.84 -15.44 10.47
N TYR A 87 -6.41 -16.60 9.99
CA TYR A 87 -5.62 -17.58 10.75
C TYR A 87 -4.62 -18.25 9.82
N TYR A 88 -3.40 -18.44 10.33
CA TYR A 88 -2.42 -19.33 9.71
C TYR A 88 -2.49 -20.66 10.46
N ILE A 89 -2.82 -21.74 9.75
CA ILE A 89 -2.69 -23.09 10.31
C ILE A 89 -1.20 -23.42 10.25
N VAL A 90 -0.59 -23.54 11.43
CA VAL A 90 0.81 -23.98 11.62
C VAL A 90 0.84 -25.45 11.97
#